data_AF-A0A086W797-F1
#
_entry.id   AF-A0A086W797-F1
#
_cell.length_a   1.000
_cell.length_b   1.000
_cell.length_c   1.000
_cell.angle_alpha   90.00
_cell.angle_beta   90.00
_cell.angle_gamma   90.00
#
_symmetry.space_group_name_H-M   'P 1'
#
loop_
_entity.id
_entity.type
_entity.pdbx_description
1 polymer ?
#
loop_
_entity_poly.entity_id
_entity_poly.type
_entity_poly.pdbx_seq_one_letter_code
_entity_poly.pdbx_strand_id
1 'polypeptide(L)'
;MHMLFRLFGPRRRKNQEEIAGRAAEVIIHVLFDVGLDRFLAGTILLDREFRLRFYAVAPQPSPAILASIAVAELDEARVFRTQVLEAGIDGPTLATHADIMADGIMQALRSQSPALCALPATRRERRSVLRSIRPS
;
A
#
# COMPACT_ATOMS: atom_id res chain seq x y z
N MET A 1 10.10 -21.82 2.15
CA MET A 1 10.46 -21.12 0.90
C MET A 1 9.70 -19.81 0.87
N HIS A 2 10.36 -18.67 1.08
CA HIS A 2 9.73 -17.34 1.03
C HIS A 2 9.96 -16.75 -0.38
N MET A 3 8.96 -16.80 -1.25
CA MET A 3 9.00 -16.04 -2.51
C MET A 3 8.67 -14.57 -2.21
N LEU A 4 9.71 -13.79 -1.92
CA LEU A 4 9.64 -12.34 -1.86
C LEU A 4 9.66 -11.80 -3.30
N PHE A 5 8.50 -11.45 -3.84
CA PHE A 5 8.41 -10.74 -5.12
C PHE A 5 8.98 -9.32 -4.96
N ARG A 6 10.30 -9.20 -5.20
CA ARG A 6 10.99 -7.91 -5.36
C ARG A 6 10.72 -7.38 -6.76
N LEU A 7 9.67 -6.57 -6.93
CA LEU A 7 9.55 -5.75 -8.14
C LEU A 7 10.54 -4.58 -8.06
N PHE A 8 11.71 -4.77 -8.67
CA PHE A 8 12.72 -3.74 -8.90
C PHE A 8 12.33 -2.86 -10.10
N GLY A 9 11.82 -1.66 -9.82
CA GLY A 9 11.83 -0.55 -10.77
C GLY A 9 12.98 0.42 -10.45
N PRO A 10 13.66 1.00 -11.46
CA PRO A 10 14.78 1.93 -11.25
C PRO A 10 14.33 3.16 -10.47
N ARG A 11 15.28 3.72 -9.72
CA ARG A 11 15.25 4.79 -8.71
C ARG A 11 14.55 6.10 -9.14
N ARG A 12 13.27 6.05 -9.53
CA ARG A 12 12.41 7.22 -9.73
C ARG A 12 11.90 7.66 -8.36
N ARG A 13 12.03 8.95 -8.04
CA ARG A 13 11.47 9.55 -6.82
C ARG A 13 9.99 9.15 -6.78
N LYS A 14 9.45 8.62 -5.68
CA LYS A 14 8.06 8.08 -5.60
C LYS A 14 7.03 9.13 -5.18
N ASN A 15 5.89 9.18 -5.86
CA ASN A 15 4.74 10.01 -5.48
C ASN A 15 3.76 9.23 -4.60
N GLN A 16 2.89 9.92 -3.84
CA GLN A 16 1.89 9.22 -3.03
C GLN A 16 0.92 8.40 -3.91
N GLU A 17 0.51 8.94 -5.05
CA GLU A 17 -0.31 8.23 -6.05
C GLU A 17 0.35 6.95 -6.58
N GLU A 18 1.68 6.96 -6.80
CA GLU A 18 2.42 5.77 -7.23
C GLU A 18 2.49 4.70 -6.11
N ILE A 19 2.50 5.13 -4.84
CA ILE A 19 2.47 4.21 -3.70
C ILE A 19 1.06 3.62 -3.53
N ALA A 20 0.01 4.42 -3.71
CA ALA A 20 -1.38 3.98 -3.66
C ALA A 20 -1.68 2.93 -4.75
N GLY A 21 -1.34 3.22 -6.01
CA GLY A 21 -1.50 2.25 -7.10
C GLY A 21 -0.72 0.96 -6.85
N ARG A 22 0.48 1.08 -6.24
CA ARG A 22 1.26 -0.10 -5.86
C ARG A 22 0.64 -0.90 -4.71
N ALA A 23 -0.06 -0.24 -3.78
CA ALA A 23 -0.80 -0.91 -2.72
C ALA A 23 -1.92 -1.77 -3.32
N ALA A 24 -2.72 -1.23 -4.24
CA ALA A 24 -3.77 -1.95 -4.95
C ALA A 24 -3.24 -3.20 -5.67
N GLU A 25 -2.13 -3.07 -6.42
CA GLU A 25 -1.49 -4.22 -7.06
C GLU A 25 -1.03 -5.30 -6.06
N VAL A 26 -0.43 -4.88 -4.94
CA VAL A 26 0.02 -5.82 -3.91
C VAL A 26 -1.16 -6.55 -3.27
N ILE A 27 -2.26 -5.85 -3.01
CA ILE A 27 -3.48 -6.45 -2.45
C ILE A 27 -4.01 -7.53 -3.41
N ILE A 28 -4.20 -7.20 -4.69
CA ILE A 28 -4.69 -8.16 -5.70
C ILE A 28 -3.76 -9.38 -5.77
N HIS A 29 -2.45 -9.18 -5.87
CA HIS A 29 -1.50 -10.29 -5.96
C HIS A 29 -1.49 -11.18 -4.71
N VAL A 30 -1.51 -10.59 -3.51
CA VAL A 30 -1.50 -11.36 -2.26
C VAL A 30 -2.81 -12.13 -2.08
N LEU A 31 -3.94 -11.56 -2.48
CA LEU A 31 -5.23 -12.25 -2.45
C LEU A 31 -5.24 -13.47 -3.37
N PHE A 32 -4.66 -13.37 -4.57
CA PHE A 32 -4.55 -14.51 -5.48
C PHE A 32 -3.56 -15.58 -5.02
N ASP A 33 -2.43 -15.20 -4.42
CA ASP A 33 -1.36 -16.13 -4.04
C ASP A 33 -1.57 -16.79 -2.67
N VAL A 34 -2.06 -16.02 -1.70
CA VAL A 34 -2.10 -16.41 -0.28
C VAL A 34 -3.53 -16.64 0.22
N GLY A 35 -4.52 -16.05 -0.45
CA GLY A 35 -5.93 -16.11 -0.07
C GLY A 35 -6.34 -15.03 0.93
N LEU A 36 -7.64 -14.73 0.93
CA LEU A 36 -8.25 -13.64 1.70
C LEU A 36 -8.00 -13.73 3.21
N ASP A 37 -8.22 -14.90 3.81
CA ASP A 37 -8.14 -15.06 5.28
C ASP A 37 -6.72 -14.75 5.80
N ARG A 38 -5.70 -15.27 5.11
CA ARG A 38 -4.30 -14.99 5.43
C ARG A 38 -3.90 -13.55 5.16
N PHE A 39 -4.48 -12.92 4.13
CA PHE A 39 -4.26 -11.51 3.86
C PHE A 39 -4.82 -10.63 4.99
N LEU A 40 -6.04 -10.89 5.44
CA LEU A 40 -6.68 -10.15 6.54
C LEU A 40 -5.96 -10.35 7.89
N ALA A 41 -5.38 -11.53 8.11
CA ALA A 41 -4.57 -11.82 9.30
C ALA A 41 -3.14 -11.24 9.22
N GLY A 42 -2.74 -10.70 8.07
CA GLY A 42 -1.38 -10.23 7.82
C GLY A 42 -1.12 -8.78 8.21
N THR A 43 0.08 -8.33 7.87
CA THR A 43 0.58 -6.98 8.17
C THR A 43 1.16 -6.37 6.91
N ILE A 44 0.80 -5.12 6.65
CA ILE A 44 1.38 -4.30 5.58
C ILE A 44 2.38 -3.33 6.18
N LEU A 45 3.53 -3.26 5.54
CA LEU A 45 4.67 -2.51 6.02
C LEU A 45 5.17 -1.54 4.97
N LEU A 46 5.52 -0.34 5.39
CA LEU A 46 6.23 0.64 4.59
C LEU A 46 7.67 0.77 5.08
N ASP A 47 8.63 0.45 4.21
CA ASP A 47 10.07 0.59 4.48
C ASP A 47 10.56 2.01 4.14
N ARG A 48 11.76 2.38 4.61
CA ARG A 48 12.47 3.64 4.30
C ARG A 48 12.64 3.95 2.81
N GLU A 49 12.63 2.93 1.95
CA GLU A 49 12.63 3.10 0.50
C GLU A 49 11.21 3.34 -0.08
N PHE A 50 10.22 3.61 0.78
CA PHE A 50 8.79 3.68 0.47
C PHE A 50 8.29 2.44 -0.27
N ARG A 51 8.77 1.27 0.14
CA ARG A 51 8.39 -0.03 -0.44
C ARG A 51 7.32 -0.64 0.46
N LEU A 52 6.17 -0.94 -0.14
CA LEU A 52 5.12 -1.71 0.51
C LEU A 52 5.49 -3.18 0.50
N ARG A 53 5.33 -3.83 1.64
CA ARG A 53 5.55 -5.27 1.80
C ARG A 53 4.42 -5.86 2.63
N PHE A 54 3.93 -7.01 2.19
CA PHE A 54 3.00 -7.81 2.96
C PHE A 54 3.77 -8.90 3.72
N TYR A 55 3.38 -9.13 4.96
CA TYR A 55 3.87 -10.23 5.79
C TYR A 55 2.66 -10.96 6.39
N ALA A 56 2.60 -12.28 6.21
CA ALA A 56 1.56 -13.10 6.82
C ALA A 56 1.66 -13.15 8.36
N VAL A 57 2.83 -12.82 8.91
CA VAL A 57 3.09 -12.71 10.35
C VAL A 57 3.83 -11.39 10.59
N ALA A 58 3.37 -10.61 11.57
CA ALA A 58 3.95 -9.31 11.88
C ALA A 58 5.48 -9.42 12.10
N PRO A 59 6.29 -8.67 11.34
CA PRO A 59 7.74 -8.66 11.54
C PRO A 59 8.09 -7.91 12.83
N GLN A 60 9.26 -8.21 13.40
CA GLN A 60 9.74 -7.50 14.57
C GLN A 60 9.94 -6.00 14.26
N PRO A 61 9.68 -5.10 15.24
CA PRO A 61 9.96 -3.68 15.10
C PRO A 61 11.42 -3.45 14.70
N SER A 62 11.63 -2.60 13.70
CA SER A 62 12.95 -2.31 13.16
C SER A 62 13.00 -0.85 12.73
N PRO A 63 14.13 -0.15 12.94
CA PRO A 63 14.27 1.23 12.49
C PRO A 63 14.11 1.39 10.98
N ALA A 64 14.28 0.32 10.18
CA ALA A 64 14.04 0.34 8.73
C ALA A 64 12.55 0.50 8.36
N ILE A 65 11.65 0.31 9.31
CA ILE A 65 10.20 0.37 9.14
C ILE A 65 9.72 1.79 9.40
N LEU A 66 9.09 2.40 8.41
CA LEU A 66 8.48 3.72 8.53
C LEU A 66 7.06 3.68 9.09
N ALA A 67 6.31 2.62 8.76
CA ALA A 67 4.96 2.38 9.26
C ALA A 67 4.62 0.90 9.10
N SER A 68 3.75 0.39 9.97
CA SER A 68 3.32 -1.01 9.98
C SER A 68 1.88 -1.08 10.44
N ILE A 69 1.03 -1.73 9.66
CA ILE A 69 -0.42 -1.79 9.90
C ILE A 69 -0.86 -3.24 9.80
N ALA A 70 -1.52 -3.73 10.84
CA ALA A 70 -2.23 -5.00 10.76
C ALA A 70 -3.46 -4.79 9.87
N VAL A 71 -3.65 -5.63 8.86
CA VAL A 71 -4.77 -5.46 7.90
C VAL A 71 -6.11 -5.54 8.62
N ALA A 72 -6.22 -6.40 9.65
CA ALA A 72 -7.39 -6.52 10.49
C ALA A 72 -7.78 -5.24 11.26
N GLU A 73 -6.88 -4.27 11.43
CA GLU A 73 -7.17 -2.99 12.11
C GLU A 73 -7.77 -1.94 11.17
N LEU A 74 -7.84 -2.22 9.85
CA LEU A 74 -8.49 -1.34 8.90
C LEU A 74 -10.01 -1.58 8.93
N ASP A 75 -10.79 -0.51 9.08
CA ASP A 75 -12.26 -0.58 8.99
C ASP A 75 -12.70 -1.19 7.65
N GLU A 76 -11.98 -0.87 6.58
CA GLU A 76 -12.21 -1.40 5.23
C GLU A 76 -12.01 -2.92 5.15
N ALA A 77 -11.17 -3.52 6.01
CA ALA A 77 -10.94 -4.96 6.01
C ALA A 77 -12.17 -5.76 6.43
N ARG A 78 -13.02 -5.20 7.30
CA ARG A 78 -14.29 -5.82 7.69
C ARG A 78 -15.27 -5.85 6.52
N VAL A 79 -15.38 -4.73 5.79
CA VAL A 79 -16.24 -4.63 4.59
C VAL A 79 -15.73 -5.57 3.51
N PHE A 80 -14.42 -5.57 3.27
CA PHE A 80 -13.77 -6.42 2.27
C PHE A 80 -14.00 -7.91 2.56
N ARG A 81 -13.91 -8.33 3.83
CA ARG A 81 -14.18 -9.70 4.26
C ARG A 81 -15.60 -10.13 3.90
N THR A 82 -16.60 -9.34 4.26
CA THR A 82 -18.02 -9.63 4.00
C THR A 82 -18.29 -9.72 2.50
N GLN A 83 -17.79 -8.76 1.72
CA GLN A 83 -18.05 -8.71 0.27
C GLN A 83 -17.35 -9.85 -0.49
N VAL A 84 -16.10 -10.19 -0.15
CA VAL A 84 -15.33 -11.21 -0.89
C VAL A 84 -15.75 -12.63 -0.54
N LEU A 85 -16.08 -12.92 0.74
CA LEU A 85 -16.49 -14.27 1.16
C LEU A 85 -17.94 -14.61 0.81
N GLU A 86 -18.86 -13.65 0.87
CA GLU A 86 -20.29 -13.95 0.74
C GLU A 86 -20.82 -13.83 -0.70
N ALA A 87 -20.25 -12.96 -1.54
CA ALA A 87 -20.85 -12.64 -2.83
C ALA A 87 -20.26 -13.40 -4.03
N GLY A 88 -19.07 -14.00 -3.91
CA GLY A 88 -18.35 -14.55 -5.06
C GLY A 88 -17.99 -13.43 -6.04
N ILE A 89 -16.88 -12.75 -5.79
CA ILE A 89 -16.54 -11.50 -6.47
C ILE A 89 -15.99 -11.74 -7.89
N ASP A 90 -16.52 -10.99 -8.85
CA ASP A 90 -15.95 -10.83 -10.20
C ASP A 90 -14.71 -9.92 -10.19
N GLY A 91 -13.82 -10.07 -11.18
CA GLY A 91 -12.56 -9.32 -11.26
C GLY A 91 -12.69 -7.79 -11.15
N PRO A 92 -13.65 -7.15 -11.84
CA PRO A 92 -13.93 -5.71 -11.70
C PRO A 92 -14.33 -5.28 -10.27
N THR A 93 -15.20 -6.05 -9.63
CA THR A 93 -15.62 -5.81 -8.24
C THR A 93 -14.43 -5.99 -7.29
N LEU A 94 -13.55 -6.96 -7.54
CA LEU A 94 -12.31 -7.16 -6.77
C LEU A 94 -11.38 -5.95 -6.88
N ALA A 95 -11.16 -5.43 -8.09
CA ALA A 95 -10.31 -4.28 -8.33
C ALA A 95 -10.83 -3.04 -7.57
N THR A 96 -12.13 -2.79 -7.63
CA THR A 96 -12.77 -1.67 -6.92
C THR A 96 -12.57 -1.77 -5.41
N HIS A 97 -12.79 -2.95 -4.84
CA HIS A 97 -12.58 -3.15 -3.41
C HIS A 97 -11.10 -3.12 -3.00
N ALA A 98 -10.20 -3.55 -3.88
CA ALA A 98 -8.76 -3.43 -3.66
C ALA A 98 -8.31 -1.97 -3.65
N ASP A 99 -8.90 -1.11 -4.48
CA ASP A 99 -8.64 0.34 -4.46
C ASP A 99 -9.14 0.99 -3.16
N ILE A 100 -10.35 0.66 -2.70
CA ILE A 100 -10.88 1.14 -1.41
C ILE A 100 -9.94 0.74 -0.26
N MET A 101 -9.48 -0.51 -0.28
CA MET A 101 -8.55 -1.00 0.72
C MET A 101 -7.18 -0.33 0.63
N ALA A 102 -6.68 -0.09 -0.59
CA ALA A 102 -5.45 0.66 -0.82
C ALA A 102 -5.53 2.08 -0.27
N ASP A 103 -6.67 2.76 -0.41
CA ASP A 103 -6.90 4.08 0.17
C ASP A 103 -6.88 4.05 1.70
N GLY A 104 -7.55 3.07 2.32
CA GLY A 104 -7.53 2.87 3.78
C GLY A 104 -6.11 2.61 4.30
N ILE A 105 -5.35 1.74 3.61
CA ILE A 105 -3.92 1.49 3.91
C ILE A 105 -3.12 2.79 3.79
N MET A 106 -3.30 3.55 2.72
CA MET A 106 -2.56 4.80 2.50
C MET A 106 -2.89 5.85 3.58
N GLN A 107 -4.14 5.95 4.01
CA GLN A 107 -4.54 6.83 5.11
C GLN A 107 -3.89 6.42 6.43
N ALA A 108 -3.92 5.13 6.77
CA ALA A 108 -3.26 4.60 7.97
C ALA A 108 -1.73 4.73 7.91
N LEU A 109 -1.11 4.60 6.73
CA LEU A 109 0.34 4.81 6.57
C LEU A 109 0.73 6.27 6.75
N ARG A 110 -0.12 7.20 6.28
CA ARG A 110 0.10 8.65 6.44
C ARG A 110 0.00 9.08 7.90
N SER A 111 -0.91 8.49 8.68
CA SER A 111 -1.03 8.82 10.10
C SER A 111 0.19 8.36 10.91
N GLN A 112 0.86 7.28 10.48
CA GLN A 112 2.06 6.75 11.15
C GLN A 112 3.38 7.30 10.60
N SER A 113 3.42 7.81 9.36
CA SER A 113 4.67 8.20 8.70
C SER A 113 4.69 9.66 8.21
N PRO A 114 5.35 10.57 8.96
CA PRO A 114 5.59 11.94 8.50
C PRO A 114 6.38 12.01 7.19
N ALA A 115 7.27 11.03 6.96
CA ALA A 115 8.06 10.93 5.73
C ALA A 115 7.19 10.66 4.50
N LEU A 116 6.09 9.91 4.65
CA LEU A 116 5.12 9.67 3.58
C LEU A 116 4.30 10.94 3.28
N CYS A 117 3.88 11.66 4.32
CA CYS A 117 3.17 12.94 4.17
C CYS A 117 4.02 14.02 3.48
N ALA A 118 5.34 13.99 3.66
CA ALA A 118 6.26 14.89 2.98
C ALA A 118 6.43 14.61 1.47
N LEU A 119 5.94 13.47 0.96
CA LEU A 119 5.97 13.20 -0.47
C LEU A 119 4.89 14.01 -1.21
N PRO A 120 5.15 14.51 -2.43
CA PRO A 120 4.14 15.18 -3.23
C PRO A 120 3.00 14.22 -3.61
N ALA A 121 1.76 14.67 -3.42
CA ALA A 121 0.57 13.86 -3.61
C ALA A 121 0.49 13.34 -5.05
N THR A 122 0.67 14.23 -6.04
CA THR A 122 0.62 13.88 -7.47
C THR A 122 1.94 14.10 -8.20
N ARG A 123 2.14 13.38 -9.32
CA ARG A 123 3.28 13.62 -10.22
C ARG A 123 3.27 15.06 -10.77
N ARG A 124 2.10 15.71 -10.85
CA ARG A 124 1.93 17.04 -11.44
C ARG A 124 2.43 18.15 -10.51
N GLU A 125 2.19 18.05 -9.20
CA GLU A 125 2.71 19.00 -8.19
C GLU A 125 4.24 19.07 -8.17
N ARG A 126 4.91 17.95 -8.47
CA ARG A 126 6.37 17.95 -8.61
C ARG A 126 6.90 18.87 -9.68
N ARG A 127 6.18 18.99 -10.81
CA ARG A 127 6.60 19.86 -11.91
C ARG A 127 6.44 21.33 -11.53
N SER A 128 5.46 21.68 -10.70
CA SER A 128 5.33 23.05 -10.18
C SER A 128 6.47 23.42 -9.24
N VAL A 129 6.85 22.54 -8.31
CA VAL A 129 7.97 22.81 -7.38
C VAL A 129 9.28 23.00 -8.14
N LEU A 130 9.55 22.20 -9.17
CA LEU A 130 10.77 22.32 -9.99
C LEU A 130 10.79 23.55 -10.90
N ARG A 131 9.63 24.13 -11.26
CA ARG A 131 9.55 25.37 -12.07
C ARG A 131 9.77 26.64 -11.26
N SER A 132 9.56 26.59 -9.94
CA SER A 132 9.68 27.75 -9.05
C SER A 132 11.14 28.15 -8.74
N ILE A 133 12.13 27.31 -9.08
CA ILE A 133 13.54 27.47 -8.66
C ILE A 133 14.41 28.11 -9.76
N ARG A 134 13.83 28.81 -10.74
CA ARG A 134 14.59 29.68 -11.64
C ARG A 134 14.22 31.14 -11.39
N PRO A 135 15.02 31.91 -10.64
CA PRO A 135 14.97 33.35 -10.75
C PRO A 135 15.59 33.74 -12.11
N SER A 136 14.89 34.58 -12.85
CA SER A 136 15.46 35.35 -13.95
C SER A 136 16.36 36.45 -13.42
#